data_AF-A0A4Q5A9L2-F1
#
_entry.id   AF-A0A4Q5A9L2-F1
#
_cell.length_a   1.000
_cell.length_b   1.000
_cell.length_c   1.000
_cell.angle_alpha   90.00
_cell.angle_beta   90.00
_cell.angle_gamma   90.00
#
_symmetry.space_group_name_H-M   'P 1'
#
loop_
_entity.id
_entity.type
_entity.pdbx_description
1 polymer ?
#
loop_
_entity_poly.entity_id
_entity_poly.type
_entity_poly.pdbx_seq_one_letter_code
_entity_poly.pdbx_strand_id
1 'polypeptide(L)' 'MHEYMEDQGYVLDITNTRLHHEIYLSDARKVAPEKLKTVIRHPIRKK' A
#
# COMPACT_ATOMS: atom_id res chain seq x y z
N MET A 1 8.86 0.33 2.78
CA MET A 1 7.97 -0.73 2.24
C MET A 1 8.73 -1.67 1.31
N HIS A 2 9.33 -1.16 0.23
CA HIS A 2 10.09 -2.00 -0.71
C HIS A 2 11.31 -2.68 -0.08
N GLU A 3 12.09 -1.96 0.72
CA GLU A 3 13.23 -2.51 1.47
C GLU A 3 12.80 -3.64 2.42
N TYR A 4 11.77 -3.40 3.23
CA TYR A 4 11.19 -4.43 4.10
C TYR A 4 10.67 -5.65 3.31
N MET A 5 10.04 -5.43 2.16
CA MET A 5 9.56 -6.52 1.30
C MET A 5 10.74 -7.38 0.79
N GLU A 6 11.83 -6.76 0.37
CA GLU A 6 13.02 -7.45 -0.12
C GLU A 6 13.72 -8.26 0.98
N ASP A 7 13.89 -7.65 2.17
CA ASP A 7 14.45 -8.31 3.35
C ASP A 7 13.63 -9.55 3.75
N GLN A 8 12.31 -9.49 3.59
CA GLN A 8 11.40 -10.60 3.85
C GLN A 8 11.30 -11.62 2.68
N GLY A 9 12.09 -11.46 1.61
CA GLY A 9 12.16 -12.42 0.50
C GLY A 9 11.03 -12.29 -0.53
N TYR A 10 10.40 -11.12 -0.64
CA TYR A 10 9.32 -10.85 -1.59
C TYR A 10 9.75 -9.87 -2.69
N VAL A 11 9.02 -9.90 -3.80
CA VAL A 11 9.13 -8.92 -4.89
C VAL A 11 7.77 -8.33 -5.21
N LEU A 12 7.81 -7.10 -5.75
CA LEU A 12 6.62 -6.38 -6.19
C LEU A 12 5.95 -7.14 -7.33
N ASP A 13 4.63 -7.33 -7.23
CA ASP A 13 3.82 -8.07 -8.21
C ASP A 13 2.72 -7.18 -8.77
N ILE A 14 3.09 -5.96 -9.18
CA ILE A 14 2.19 -5.08 -9.90
C ILE A 14 2.19 -5.48 -11.37
N THR A 15 1.01 -5.79 -11.89
CA THR A 15 0.78 -6.15 -13.29
C THR A 15 -0.45 -5.40 -13.80
N ASN A 16 -0.77 -5.54 -15.10
CA ASN A 16 -2.01 -4.97 -15.66
C ASN A 16 -3.30 -5.55 -15.02
N THR A 17 -3.22 -6.70 -14.36
CA THR A 17 -4.35 -7.32 -13.67
C THR A 17 -4.29 -7.19 -12.16
N ARG A 18 -3.10 -6.91 -11.60
CA ARG A 18 -2.87 -6.84 -10.15
C ARG A 18 -2.29 -5.48 -9.80
N LEU A 19 -3.15 -4.56 -9.38
CA LEU A 19 -2.80 -3.17 -9.08
C LEU A 19 -2.59 -2.95 -7.58
N HIS A 20 -1.98 -1.82 -7.23
CA HIS A 20 -1.97 -1.35 -5.85
C HIS A 20 -3.37 -0.84 -5.47
N HIS A 21 -3.70 -0.92 -4.19
CA HIS A 21 -4.97 -0.44 -3.65
C HIS A 21 -4.72 0.59 -2.57
N GLU A 22 -5.47 1.69 -2.62
CA GLU A 22 -5.53 2.68 -1.56
C GLU A 22 -6.85 2.53 -0.82
N ILE A 23 -6.79 2.40 0.50
CA ILE A 23 -7.97 2.32 1.35
C ILE A 23 -7.95 3.53 2.28
N TYR A 24 -8.80 4.51 1.99
CA TYR A 24 -8.98 5.70 2.83
C TYR A 24 -9.82 5.33 4.05
N LEU A 25 -9.18 5.28 5.22
CA LEU A 25 -9.85 4.98 6.48
C LEU A 25 -10.51 6.24 7.09
N SER A 26 -10.01 7.42 6.73
CA SER A 26 -10.50 8.71 7.21
C SER A 26 -11.29 9.44 6.13
N ASP A 27 -12.38 10.12 6.52
CA ASP A 27 -13.07 11.05 5.63
C ASP A 27 -12.25 12.36 5.52
N ALA A 28 -11.69 12.60 4.33
CA ALA A 28 -10.83 13.75 4.05
C ALA A 28 -11.52 15.11 4.27
N ARG A 29 -12.86 15.16 4.32
CA ARG A 29 -13.61 16.40 4.55
C ARG A 29 -13.78 16.72 6.04
N LYS A 30 -13.55 15.74 6.92
CA LYS A 30 -13.87 15.82 8.35
C LYS A 30 -12.65 15.77 9.26
N VAL A 31 -11.53 15.25 8.74
CA VAL A 31 -10.32 14.99 9.53
C VAL A 31 -9.21 15.92 9.04
N ALA A 32 -8.49 16.53 9.98
CA ALA A 32 -7.35 17.38 9.68
C ALA A 32 -6.29 16.59 8.89
N PRO A 33 -5.60 17.20 7.90
CA PRO A 33 -4.68 16.50 7.00
C PRO A 33 -3.62 15.67 7.72
N GLU A 34 -3.06 16.17 8.83
CA GLU A 34 -2.02 15.46 9.59
C GLU A 34 -2.51 14.21 10.33
N LYS A 35 -3.83 14.03 10.44
CA LYS A 35 -4.48 12.87 11.10
C LYS A 35 -5.10 11.89 10.11
N LEU A 36 -5.06 12.17 8.81
CA LEU A 36 -5.62 11.28 7.79
C LEU A 36 -4.88 9.95 7.77
N LYS A 37 -5.65 8.87 7.77
CA LYS A 37 -5.13 7.51 7.66
C LYS A 37 -5.55 6.89 6.34
N THR A 38 -4.55 6.48 5.57
CA THR A 38 -4.73 5.75 4.31
C THR A 38 -3.85 4.51 4.36
N VAL A 39 -4.42 3.35 4.04
CA VAL A 39 -3.67 2.11 3.89
C VAL A 39 -3.28 1.97 2.43
N ILE A 40 -1.98 1.93 2.16
CA ILE A 40 -1.43 1.69 0.82
C ILE A 40 -1.04 0.22 0.72
N ARG A 41 -1.69 -0.53 -0.17
CA ARG A 41 -1.43 -1.96 -0.39
C ARG A 41 -0.77 -2.18 -1.74
N HIS A 42 0.45 -2.68 -1.73
CA HIS A 42 1.13 -3.15 -2.94
C HIS A 42 1.04 -4.68 -3.02
N PRO A 43 0.66 -5.24 -4.18
CA PRO A 43 0.71 -6.68 -4.38
C PRO A 43 2.16 -7.16 -4.38
N ILE A 44 2.40 -8.30 -3.73
CA ILE A 44 3.71 -8.94 -3.64
C ILE A 44 3.58 -10.42 -4.00
N ARG A 45 4.70 -11.01 -4.41
CA ARG A 45 4.88 -12.46 -4.58
C ARG A 45 6.22 -12.89 -3.97
N LYS A 46 6.36 -14.16 -3.61
CA LYS A 46 7.67 -14.70 -3.19
C LYS A 46 8.65 -14.62 -4.36
N LYS A 47 9.91 -14.36 -4.05
CA LYS A 47 11.01 -14.55 -5.00
C LYS A 47 11.06 -16.00 -5.47
#